data_AF-A0A954EFQ8-F1
#
_entry.id   AF-A0A954EFQ8-F1
#
_cell.length_a   1.000
_cell.length_b   1.000
_cell.length_c   1.000
_cell.angle_alpha   90.00
_cell.angle_beta   90.00
_cell.angle_gamma   90.00
#
_symmetry.space_group_name_H-M   'P 1'
#
loop_
_entity.id
_entity.type
_entity.pdbx_description
1 polymer ?
#
loop_
_entity_poly.entity_id
_entity_poly.type
_entity_poly.pdbx_seq_one_letter_code
_entity_poly.pdbx_strand_id
1 'polypeptide(L)'
;SVDLWKEAAMLVPEYFENTIDIWEECDVHWSPDLEFDQAADPAGAYADLSSDMTKSNSYRSWRKQLRDFIYRDVTLPLWQDETSDLYSTPEETESGFRMRVVQAIREQNDLEVEKLKAKFKSKFESQRDRVLRAEEKVKREEAQYKEKSYMSLVSIGSSILGALMGRKIASQTNVSKGATAIRSASRAAAEKADIQLAEDKLEQEQAKLKELEIEFDAEVEKLEQRIAPDSIKLEEYPIRPRKSDINVADVALLWMPFAIHANGAKEALFTINE
;
A
#
# COMPACT_ATOMS: atom_id res chain seq x y z
N SER A 1 11.61 -2.24 11.46
CA SER A 1 12.21 -1.57 12.64
C SER A 1 12.79 -0.25 12.18
N VAL A 2 12.53 0.83 12.91
CA VAL A 2 13.15 2.13 12.64
C VAL A 2 14.42 2.21 13.48
N ASP A 3 15.55 2.52 12.86
CA ASP A 3 16.81 2.84 13.52
C ASP A 3 17.18 4.26 13.10
N LEU A 4 16.81 5.22 13.95
CA LEU A 4 16.97 6.64 13.69
C LEU A 4 17.40 7.32 14.99
N TRP A 5 18.51 8.04 14.92
CA TRP A 5 18.99 8.91 16.00
C TRP A 5 18.79 10.36 15.56
N LYS A 6 18.15 11.16 16.43
CA LYS A 6 18.00 12.60 16.23
C LYS A 6 18.54 13.31 17.45
N GLU A 7 19.20 14.44 17.22
CA GLU A 7 19.64 15.36 18.27
C GLU A 7 18.64 16.51 18.36
N ALA A 8 18.37 16.95 19.59
CA ALA A 8 17.47 18.06 19.85
C ALA A 8 17.90 18.85 21.08
N ALA A 9 17.62 20.14 21.07
CA ALA A 9 17.63 21.00 22.25
C ALA A 9 16.18 21.33 22.61
N MET A 10 15.83 21.08 23.87
CA MET A 10 14.55 21.49 24.44
C MET A 10 14.78 22.78 25.21
N LEU A 11 14.18 23.88 24.77
CA LEU A 11 14.32 25.18 25.40
C LEU A 11 13.05 25.54 26.17
N VAL A 12 13.20 25.94 27.43
CA VAL A 12 12.10 26.50 28.23
C VAL A 12 12.33 28.01 28.30
N PRO A 13 11.67 28.82 27.46
CA PRO A 13 11.99 30.25 27.32
C PRO A 13 11.58 31.06 28.56
N GLU A 14 10.53 30.63 29.25
CA GLU A 14 10.04 31.25 30.48
C GLU A 14 9.94 30.21 31.60
N TYR A 15 10.55 30.50 32.74
CA TYR A 15 10.52 29.62 33.90
C TYR A 15 9.58 30.17 34.98
N PHE A 16 8.68 29.30 35.47
CA PHE A 16 7.83 29.58 36.60
C PHE A 16 8.24 28.72 37.81
N GLU A 17 8.37 29.36 38.98
CA GLU A 17 8.67 28.62 40.21
C GLU A 17 7.55 27.65 40.57
N ASN A 18 7.92 26.48 41.11
CA ASN A 18 7.00 25.40 41.51
C ASN A 18 6.25 24.71 40.36
N THR A 19 6.68 24.86 39.11
CA THR A 19 6.16 24.05 37.98
C THR A 19 6.48 22.57 38.19
N ILE A 20 5.48 21.71 37.97
CA ILE A 20 5.55 20.26 38.22
C ILE A 20 6.49 19.57 37.20
N ASP A 21 6.33 19.89 35.92
CA ASP A 21 7.18 19.43 34.82
C ASP A 21 7.50 20.65 33.93
N ILE A 22 8.74 21.12 33.98
CA ILE A 22 9.14 22.35 33.29
C ILE A 22 9.20 22.19 31.76
N TRP A 23 9.14 20.95 31.27
CA TRP A 23 9.32 20.65 29.85
C TRP A 23 8.01 20.61 29.06
N GLU A 24 6.84 20.67 29.72
CA GLU A 24 5.54 20.62 29.03
C GLU A 24 5.35 21.78 28.03
N GLU A 25 5.98 22.92 28.29
CA GLU A 25 5.94 24.13 27.44
C GLU A 25 7.29 24.40 26.75
N CYS A 26 8.14 23.38 26.57
CA CYS A 26 9.41 23.59 25.91
C CYS A 26 9.28 23.67 24.38
N ASP A 27 10.08 24.53 23.78
CA ASP A 27 10.31 24.57 22.34
C ASP A 27 11.33 23.48 21.95
N VAL A 28 11.01 22.70 20.92
CA VAL A 28 11.86 21.61 20.42
C VAL A 28 12.65 22.09 19.21
N HIS A 29 13.97 22.18 19.34
CA HIS A 29 14.87 22.53 18.25
C HIS A 29 15.65 21.30 17.80
N TRP A 30 15.35 20.81 16.60
CA TRP A 30 16.00 19.63 16.03
C TRP A 30 17.34 20.00 15.38
N SER A 31 18.35 19.14 15.55
CA SER A 31 19.71 19.37 15.03
C SER A 31 20.25 20.76 15.38
N PRO A 32 20.23 21.14 16.67
CA PRO A 32 20.46 22.52 17.06
C PRO A 32 21.95 22.87 16.90
N ASP A 33 22.23 24.01 16.26
CA ASP A 33 23.57 24.58 16.17
C ASP A 33 23.73 25.63 17.27
N LEU A 34 24.04 25.18 18.49
CA LEU A 34 24.14 26.04 19.66
C LEU A 34 25.58 26.44 19.93
N GLU A 35 25.83 27.75 19.87
CA GLU A 35 27.05 28.36 20.36
C GLU A 35 26.80 28.98 21.74
N PHE A 36 27.68 28.67 22.70
CA PHE A 36 27.61 29.20 24.06
C PHE A 36 28.86 30.00 24.38
N ASP A 37 28.67 31.21 24.92
CA ASP A 37 29.75 31.97 25.53
C ASP A 37 30.19 31.31 26.83
N GLN A 38 31.49 31.07 26.99
CA GLN A 38 32.04 30.43 28.18
C GLN A 38 32.15 31.38 29.39
N ALA A 39 31.98 32.68 29.19
CA ALA A 39 32.07 33.71 30.22
C ALA A 39 30.92 34.70 30.11
N ALA A 40 30.49 35.21 31.26
CA ALA A 40 29.51 36.30 31.32
C ALA A 40 30.10 37.58 30.68
N ASP A 41 29.31 38.26 29.87
CA ASP A 41 29.63 39.59 29.37
C ASP A 41 29.63 40.58 30.55
N PRO A 42 30.78 41.18 30.91
CA PRO A 42 30.86 42.09 32.04
C PRO A 42 30.06 43.39 31.83
N ALA A 43 29.65 43.72 30.60
CA ALA A 43 28.79 44.85 30.29
C ALA A 43 27.30 44.51 30.37
N GLY A 44 26.94 43.22 30.45
CA GLY A 44 25.57 42.75 30.51
C GLY A 44 24.94 42.86 31.90
N ALA A 45 23.64 43.13 31.93
CA ALA A 45 22.82 42.91 33.13
C ALA A 45 22.15 41.53 33.03
N TYR A 46 22.18 40.78 34.13
CA TYR A 46 21.65 39.42 34.20
C TYR A 46 20.35 39.39 35.00
N ALA A 47 19.40 38.59 34.55
CA ALA A 47 18.16 38.34 35.30
C ALA A 47 18.46 37.57 36.59
N ASP A 48 17.75 37.93 37.66
CA ASP A 48 17.82 37.22 38.93
C ASP A 48 17.36 35.77 38.78
N LEU A 49 17.99 34.88 39.56
CA LEU A 49 17.67 33.47 39.55
C LEU A 49 16.70 33.11 40.67
N SER A 50 15.73 32.27 40.32
CA SER A 50 14.90 31.59 41.31
C SER A 50 15.77 30.73 42.24
N SER A 51 15.27 30.46 43.45
CA SER A 51 16.04 29.68 44.42
C SER A 51 16.35 28.27 43.90
N ASP A 52 15.48 27.70 43.06
CA ASP A 52 15.62 26.35 42.53
C ASP A 52 16.68 26.25 41.43
N MET A 53 16.87 27.31 40.64
CA MET A 53 17.93 27.41 39.62
C MET A 53 19.35 27.41 40.19
N THR A 54 19.51 27.66 41.49
CA THR A 54 20.81 27.64 42.16
C THR A 54 21.18 26.29 42.78
N LYS A 55 20.23 25.33 42.83
CA LYS A 55 20.40 24.06 43.53
C LYS A 55 20.73 22.93 42.55
N SER A 56 21.86 22.25 42.76
CA SER A 56 22.27 21.10 41.91
C SER A 56 21.27 19.94 41.87
N ASN A 57 20.47 19.76 42.93
CA ASN A 57 19.41 18.75 42.96
C ASN A 57 18.26 19.06 41.99
N SER A 58 17.97 20.33 41.72
CA SER A 58 16.94 20.73 40.76
C SER A 58 17.29 20.25 39.36
N TYR A 59 18.53 20.44 38.91
CA TYR A 59 19.00 19.98 37.59
C TYR A 59 18.95 18.45 37.44
N ARG A 60 19.23 17.68 38.51
CA ARG A 60 19.04 16.22 38.49
C ARG A 60 17.57 15.84 38.33
N SER A 61 16.67 16.56 38.98
CA SER A 61 15.21 16.39 38.82
C SER A 61 14.78 16.75 37.40
N TRP A 62 15.16 17.91 36.90
CA TRP A 62 14.83 18.39 35.56
C TRP A 62 15.36 17.47 34.47
N ARG A 63 16.58 16.92 34.61
CA ARG A 63 17.11 15.91 33.68
C ARG A 63 16.25 14.64 33.63
N LYS A 64 15.73 14.21 34.78
CA LYS A 64 14.81 13.06 34.84
C LYS A 64 13.47 13.40 34.18
N GLN A 65 12.91 14.57 34.49
CA GLN A 65 11.68 15.07 33.89
C GLN A 65 11.81 15.16 32.36
N LEU A 66 12.92 15.70 31.85
CA LEU A 66 13.20 15.80 30.42
C LEU A 66 13.17 14.44 29.73
N ARG A 67 13.83 13.44 30.33
CA ARG A 67 13.80 12.07 29.79
C ARG A 67 12.39 11.49 29.78
N ASP A 68 11.61 11.75 30.82
CA ASP A 68 10.23 11.26 30.92
C ASP A 68 9.29 11.99 29.93
N PHE A 69 9.49 13.30 29.71
CA PHE A 69 8.83 14.11 28.68
C PHE A 69 9.15 13.59 27.28
N ILE A 70 10.43 13.42 26.92
CA ILE A 70 10.83 12.87 25.61
C ILE A 70 10.17 11.50 25.37
N TYR A 71 10.08 10.65 26.39
CA TYR A 71 9.43 9.36 26.27
C TYR A 71 7.90 9.44 26.07
N ARG A 72 7.24 10.43 26.69
CA ARG A 72 5.78 10.58 26.69
C ARG A 72 5.27 11.35 25.47
N ASP A 73 5.93 12.44 25.13
CA ASP A 73 5.39 13.50 24.26
C ASP A 73 6.10 13.58 22.91
N VAL A 74 7.38 13.22 22.83
CA VAL A 74 8.12 13.26 21.56
C VAL A 74 7.82 12.01 20.74
N THR A 75 7.24 12.19 19.56
CA THR A 75 6.89 11.12 18.63
C THR A 75 7.50 11.35 17.27
N LEU A 76 7.92 10.27 16.61
CA LEU A 76 8.21 10.23 15.18
C LEU A 76 6.91 9.92 14.44
N PRO A 77 6.33 10.87 13.68
CA PRO A 77 5.14 10.61 12.88
C PRO A 77 5.52 9.73 11.69
N LEU A 78 4.83 8.60 11.56
CA LEU A 78 4.85 7.77 10.35
C LEU A 78 3.43 7.63 9.82
N TRP A 79 3.31 7.11 8.61
CA TRP A 79 2.05 6.70 8.03
C TRP A 79 1.93 5.18 8.03
N GLN A 80 0.72 4.68 8.14
CA GLN A 80 0.39 3.26 8.03
C GLN A 80 -0.78 3.06 7.07
N ASP A 81 -0.72 1.98 6.30
CA ASP A 81 -1.91 1.36 5.69
C ASP A 81 -2.17 0.04 6.41
N GLU A 82 -3.24 -0.02 7.20
CA GLU A 82 -3.63 -1.23 7.94
C GLU A 82 -3.93 -2.42 7.01
N THR A 83 -4.35 -2.13 5.77
CA THR A 83 -4.78 -3.18 4.84
C THR A 83 -3.59 -3.98 4.31
N SER A 84 -2.49 -3.31 3.98
CA SER A 84 -1.26 -3.94 3.48
C SER A 84 -0.17 -4.17 4.55
N ASP A 85 -0.41 -3.76 5.81
CA ASP A 85 0.57 -3.78 6.90
C ASP A 85 1.90 -3.09 6.52
N LEU A 86 1.78 -2.02 5.73
CA LEU A 86 2.91 -1.19 5.32
C LEU A 86 3.00 0.05 6.20
N TYR A 87 4.24 0.48 6.42
CA TYR A 87 4.58 1.69 7.17
C TYR A 87 5.48 2.59 6.33
N SER A 88 5.35 3.90 6.52
CA SER A 88 6.23 4.87 5.90
C SER A 88 7.64 4.80 6.50
N THR A 89 8.62 5.29 5.75
CA THR A 89 9.94 5.56 6.31
C THR A 89 9.92 6.91 7.04
N PRO A 90 10.89 7.17 7.94
CA PRO A 90 11.05 8.50 8.53
C PRO A 90 11.14 9.56 7.42
N GLU A 91 10.52 10.72 7.65
CA GLU A 91 10.53 11.89 6.76
C GLU A 91 9.89 11.65 5.37
N GLU A 92 9.26 10.50 5.16
CA GLU A 92 8.51 10.22 3.94
C GLU A 92 7.21 11.02 3.93
N THR A 93 7.00 11.76 2.85
CA THR A 93 5.73 12.46 2.62
C THR A 93 4.58 11.46 2.47
N GLU A 94 3.37 11.85 2.90
CA GLU A 94 2.17 11.02 2.72
C GLU A 94 1.99 10.56 1.27
N SER A 95 2.20 11.47 0.30
CA SER A 95 2.09 11.15 -1.13
C SER A 95 3.14 10.13 -1.58
N GLY A 96 4.37 10.20 -1.06
CA GLY A 96 5.42 9.23 -1.35
C GLY A 96 5.05 7.84 -0.83
N PHE A 97 4.59 7.78 0.42
CA PHE A 97 4.13 6.52 1.02
C PHE A 97 2.92 5.93 0.28
N ARG A 98 1.93 6.75 -0.07
CA ARG A 98 0.76 6.34 -0.86
C ARG A 98 1.14 5.65 -2.16
N MET A 99 2.11 6.20 -2.88
CA MET A 99 2.59 5.61 -4.14
C MET A 99 3.20 4.23 -3.93
N ARG A 100 3.95 4.02 -2.85
CA ARG A 100 4.48 2.70 -2.48
C ARG A 100 3.38 1.72 -2.13
N VAL A 101 2.36 2.13 -1.38
CA VAL A 101 1.21 1.27 -1.06
C VAL A 101 0.47 0.86 -2.33
N VAL A 102 0.21 1.81 -3.24
CA VAL A 102 -0.42 1.52 -4.55
C VAL A 102 0.40 0.49 -5.34
N GLN A 103 1.73 0.63 -5.35
CA GLN A 103 2.60 -0.30 -6.04
C GLN A 103 2.53 -1.70 -5.41
N ALA A 104 2.59 -1.80 -4.08
CA ALA A 104 2.51 -3.08 -3.38
C ALA A 104 1.17 -3.80 -3.63
N ILE A 105 0.06 -3.06 -3.63
CA ILE A 105 -1.27 -3.60 -3.96
C ILE A 105 -1.30 -4.13 -5.40
N ARG A 106 -0.71 -3.41 -6.36
CA ARG A 106 -0.61 -3.88 -7.76
C ARG A 106 0.19 -5.17 -7.87
N GLU A 107 1.35 -5.22 -7.22
CA GLU A 107 2.19 -6.42 -7.22
C GLU A 107 1.47 -7.62 -6.59
N GLN A 108 0.74 -7.41 -5.49
CA GLN A 108 -0.08 -8.45 -4.89
C GLN A 108 -1.19 -8.92 -5.82
N ASN A 109 -1.89 -8.00 -6.49
CA ASN A 109 -2.95 -8.33 -7.44
C ASN A 109 -2.41 -9.10 -8.65
N ASP A 110 -1.26 -8.70 -9.20
CA ASP A 110 -0.59 -9.45 -10.27
C ASP A 110 -0.27 -10.89 -9.84
N LEU A 111 0.20 -11.08 -8.60
CA LEU A 111 0.43 -12.42 -8.04
C LEU A 111 -0.86 -13.22 -7.85
N GLU A 112 -1.94 -12.59 -7.40
CA GLU A 112 -3.26 -13.22 -7.25
C GLU A 112 -3.84 -13.63 -8.61
N VAL A 113 -3.69 -12.78 -9.64
CA VAL A 113 -4.06 -13.08 -11.03
C VAL A 113 -3.24 -14.26 -11.56
N GLU A 114 -1.92 -14.28 -11.38
CA GLU A 114 -1.10 -15.42 -11.84
C GLU A 114 -1.46 -16.73 -11.13
N LYS A 115 -1.78 -16.69 -9.83
CA LYS A 115 -2.32 -17.86 -9.09
C LYS A 115 -3.65 -18.32 -9.66
N LEU A 116 -4.54 -17.38 -9.98
CA LEU A 116 -5.83 -17.66 -10.60
C LEU A 116 -5.66 -18.31 -11.98
N LYS A 117 -4.77 -17.78 -12.81
CA LYS A 117 -4.41 -18.37 -14.11
C LYS A 117 -3.90 -19.80 -13.94
N ALA A 118 -3.00 -20.03 -12.99
CA ALA A 118 -2.47 -21.38 -12.72
C ALA A 118 -3.58 -22.36 -12.28
N LYS A 119 -4.52 -21.92 -11.43
CA LYS A 119 -5.67 -22.71 -10.97
C LYS A 119 -6.61 -23.11 -12.12
N PHE A 120 -6.85 -22.21 -13.08
CA PHE A 120 -7.76 -22.47 -14.19
C PHE A 120 -7.10 -23.16 -15.38
N LYS A 121 -5.78 -23.08 -15.53
CA LYS A 121 -5.03 -23.68 -16.65
C LYS A 121 -5.36 -25.16 -16.86
N SER A 122 -5.29 -25.99 -15.81
CA SER A 122 -5.56 -27.43 -15.93
C SER A 122 -7.03 -27.73 -16.26
N LYS A 123 -7.97 -26.91 -15.75
CA LYS A 123 -9.40 -27.01 -16.09
C LYS A 123 -9.64 -26.71 -17.57
N PHE A 124 -9.04 -25.64 -18.08
CA PHE A 124 -9.14 -25.24 -19.49
C PHE A 124 -8.52 -26.28 -20.42
N GLU A 125 -7.33 -26.80 -20.09
CA GLU A 125 -6.67 -27.86 -20.86
C GLU A 125 -7.56 -29.11 -20.93
N SER A 126 -8.08 -29.57 -19.78
CA SER A 126 -8.96 -30.74 -19.74
C SER A 126 -10.26 -30.55 -20.53
N GLN A 127 -10.88 -29.37 -20.42
CA GLN A 127 -12.14 -29.10 -21.10
C GLN A 127 -11.94 -28.92 -22.61
N ARG A 128 -10.82 -28.31 -23.04
CA ARG A 128 -10.46 -28.20 -24.45
C ARG A 128 -10.18 -29.56 -25.08
N ASP A 129 -9.49 -30.46 -24.38
CA ASP A 129 -9.26 -31.83 -24.84
C ASP A 129 -10.59 -32.58 -25.06
N ARG A 130 -11.60 -32.33 -24.23
CA ARG A 130 -12.95 -32.90 -24.42
C ARG A 130 -13.66 -32.34 -25.64
N VAL A 131 -13.57 -31.03 -25.87
CA VAL A 131 -14.08 -30.38 -27.09
C VAL A 131 -13.40 -30.97 -28.33
N LEU A 132 -12.07 -31.05 -28.35
CA LEU A 132 -11.33 -31.64 -29.47
C LEU A 132 -11.75 -33.08 -29.77
N ARG A 133 -11.89 -33.92 -28.73
CA ARG A 133 -12.38 -35.30 -28.89
C ARG A 133 -13.82 -35.37 -29.40
N ALA A 134 -14.68 -34.42 -28.99
CA ALA A 134 -16.05 -34.33 -29.48
C ALA A 134 -16.08 -33.89 -30.96
N GLU A 135 -15.28 -32.91 -31.35
CA GLU A 135 -15.12 -32.47 -32.75
C GLU A 135 -14.59 -33.60 -33.64
N GLU A 136 -13.58 -34.34 -33.17
CA GLU A 136 -13.05 -35.51 -33.88
C GLU A 136 -14.11 -36.60 -34.05
N LYS A 137 -14.98 -36.79 -33.06
CA LYS A 137 -16.10 -37.74 -33.15
C LYS A 137 -17.09 -37.30 -34.21
N VAL A 138 -17.53 -36.03 -34.19
CA VAL A 138 -18.43 -35.47 -35.21
C VAL A 138 -17.86 -35.69 -36.61
N LYS A 139 -16.60 -35.28 -36.85
CA LYS A 139 -15.92 -35.45 -38.15
C LYS A 139 -15.86 -36.91 -38.61
N ARG A 140 -15.68 -37.85 -37.67
CA ARG A 140 -15.61 -39.28 -37.98
C ARG A 140 -16.98 -39.82 -38.39
N GLU A 141 -18.03 -39.49 -37.64
CA GLU A 141 -19.40 -39.88 -37.99
C GLU A 141 -19.76 -39.28 -39.36
N GLU A 142 -19.54 -37.98 -39.57
CA GLU A 142 -19.76 -37.31 -40.86
C GLU A 142 -19.00 -37.96 -42.02
N ALA A 143 -17.73 -38.34 -41.84
CA ALA A 143 -16.93 -38.94 -42.90
C ALA A 143 -17.33 -40.39 -43.26
N GLN A 144 -17.91 -41.14 -42.32
CA GLN A 144 -18.42 -42.50 -42.56
C GLN A 144 -19.67 -42.48 -43.45
N TYR A 145 -20.43 -41.38 -43.43
CA TYR A 145 -21.60 -41.19 -44.27
C TYR A 145 -21.21 -40.36 -45.50
N LYS A 146 -21.02 -41.03 -46.65
CA LYS A 146 -20.54 -40.50 -47.95
C LYS A 146 -21.31 -39.30 -48.56
N GLU A 147 -22.28 -38.71 -47.86
CA GLU A 147 -23.08 -37.59 -48.35
C GLU A 147 -22.59 -36.28 -47.72
N LYS A 148 -22.03 -35.41 -48.55
CA LYS A 148 -21.45 -34.11 -48.19
C LYS A 148 -22.47 -33.20 -47.51
N SER A 149 -22.58 -33.27 -46.19
CA SER A 149 -23.14 -32.20 -45.38
C SER A 149 -21.98 -31.31 -44.93
N TYR A 150 -21.71 -30.23 -45.66
CA TYR A 150 -20.73 -29.23 -45.23
C TYR A 150 -21.39 -28.32 -44.17
N MET A 151 -21.52 -28.79 -42.94
CA MET A 151 -21.70 -27.87 -41.82
C MET A 151 -20.30 -27.40 -41.42
N SER A 152 -20.02 -26.14 -41.71
CA SER A 152 -18.78 -25.50 -41.30
C SER A 152 -18.69 -25.55 -39.79
N LEU A 153 -17.92 -26.48 -39.24
CA LEU A 153 -17.48 -26.44 -37.85
C LEU A 153 -16.72 -25.13 -37.66
N VAL A 154 -17.39 -24.16 -37.04
CA VAL A 154 -16.75 -22.95 -36.55
C VAL A 154 -15.78 -23.43 -35.48
N SER A 155 -14.50 -23.51 -35.87
CA SER A 155 -13.39 -23.64 -34.93
C SER A 155 -13.49 -22.46 -33.97
N ILE A 156 -14.03 -22.68 -32.77
CA ILE A 156 -13.92 -21.75 -31.66
C ILE A 156 -12.47 -21.90 -31.16
N GLY A 157 -11.57 -21.37 -31.97
CA GLY A 157 -10.14 -21.37 -31.74
C GLY A 157 -9.71 -20.04 -31.17
N SER A 158 -9.19 -20.09 -29.94
CA SER A 158 -8.18 -19.16 -29.41
C SER A 158 -8.59 -17.72 -29.14
N SER A 159 -9.15 -17.44 -27.96
CA SER A 159 -9.03 -16.09 -27.39
C SER A 159 -8.50 -16.08 -25.96
N ILE A 160 -8.84 -17.06 -25.13
CA ILE A 160 -8.52 -16.96 -23.69
C ILE A 160 -7.17 -17.62 -23.30
N LEU A 161 -6.76 -18.71 -23.96
CA LEU A 161 -5.44 -19.31 -23.71
C LEU A 161 -4.25 -18.46 -24.16
N GLY A 162 -4.45 -17.53 -25.12
CA GLY A 162 -3.41 -16.57 -25.52
C GLY A 162 -3.02 -15.61 -24.38
N ALA A 163 -3.99 -15.28 -23.52
CA ALA A 163 -3.80 -14.48 -22.30
C ALA A 163 -3.08 -15.27 -21.19
N LEU A 164 -3.42 -16.56 -21.07
CA LEU A 164 -2.90 -17.45 -20.03
C LEU A 164 -1.44 -17.90 -20.27
N MET A 165 -0.94 -17.83 -21.50
CA MET A 165 0.42 -18.26 -21.88
C MET A 165 1.41 -17.11 -22.16
N GLY A 166 1.13 -15.88 -21.72
CA GLY A 166 2.15 -14.82 -21.68
C GLY A 166 2.17 -13.83 -22.85
N ARG A 167 1.04 -13.57 -23.51
CA ARG A 167 0.86 -12.30 -24.25
C ARG A 167 -0.19 -11.43 -23.56
N LYS A 168 0.23 -10.22 -23.18
CA LYS A 168 -0.64 -9.10 -22.80
C LYS A 168 -1.86 -9.07 -23.72
N ILE A 169 -3.06 -9.26 -23.16
CA ILE A 169 -4.29 -8.87 -23.84
C ILE A 169 -4.44 -7.37 -23.61
N ALA A 170 -4.09 -6.61 -24.66
CA ALA A 170 -4.77 -5.35 -24.89
C ALA A 170 -6.23 -5.68 -25.23
N SER A 171 -7.16 -5.04 -24.52
CA SER A 171 -8.59 -5.13 -24.77
C SER A 171 -8.90 -4.94 -26.25
N GLN A 172 -9.76 -5.78 -26.83
CA GLN A 172 -10.77 -5.37 -27.81
C GLN A 172 -11.74 -6.52 -28.15
N THR A 173 -12.96 -6.37 -27.63
CA THR A 173 -14.25 -6.45 -28.33
C THR A 173 -14.28 -7.13 -29.70
N ASN A 174 -14.99 -8.26 -29.83
CA ASN A 174 -16.27 -8.29 -30.56
C ASN A 174 -16.95 -9.68 -30.58
N VAL A 175 -18.25 -9.61 -30.33
CA VAL A 175 -19.27 -10.65 -30.42
C VAL A 175 -19.71 -10.84 -31.88
N SER A 176 -19.95 -12.08 -32.31
CA SER A 176 -21.03 -12.44 -33.25
C SER A 176 -21.36 -13.93 -33.02
N LYS A 177 -22.51 -14.32 -32.44
CA LYS A 177 -23.89 -14.42 -32.96
C LYS A 177 -24.02 -15.20 -34.28
N GLY A 178 -24.59 -16.40 -34.18
CA GLY A 178 -25.21 -17.13 -35.28
C GLY A 178 -25.78 -18.47 -34.81
N ALA A 179 -27.11 -18.59 -34.80
CA ALA A 179 -27.85 -19.82 -34.50
C ALA A 179 -28.72 -20.22 -35.70
N THR A 180 -28.99 -21.54 -35.77
CA THR A 180 -30.12 -22.22 -36.43
C THR A 180 -30.02 -22.55 -37.93
N ALA A 181 -30.08 -23.85 -38.25
CA ALA A 181 -30.89 -24.39 -39.35
C ALA A 181 -31.25 -25.88 -39.12
N ILE A 182 -32.47 -26.27 -39.49
CA ILE A 182 -33.13 -27.58 -39.25
C ILE A 182 -33.60 -28.20 -40.59
N ARG A 183 -33.74 -29.55 -40.61
CA ARG A 183 -34.54 -30.49 -41.48
C ARG A 183 -33.85 -31.03 -42.76
N SER A 184 -33.83 -32.35 -43.05
CA SER A 184 -34.97 -33.25 -43.35
C SER A 184 -34.72 -34.80 -43.16
N ALA A 185 -35.79 -35.61 -43.18
CA ALA A 185 -35.89 -37.10 -43.02
C ALA A 185 -35.86 -37.85 -44.39
N SER A 186 -35.80 -39.19 -44.59
CA SER A 186 -36.06 -40.42 -43.80
C SER A 186 -35.27 -41.63 -44.37
N ARG A 187 -35.26 -42.77 -43.66
CA ARG A 187 -34.39 -43.98 -43.77
C ARG A 187 -32.94 -43.85 -43.30
N ALA A 188 -32.39 -42.65 -43.34
CA ALA A 188 -31.18 -42.23 -42.62
C ALA A 188 -31.43 -41.94 -41.12
N ALA A 189 -32.50 -42.45 -40.51
CA ALA A 189 -33.03 -41.97 -39.22
C ALA A 189 -32.26 -42.48 -37.99
N ALA A 190 -31.67 -43.68 -38.08
CA ALA A 190 -30.75 -44.18 -37.05
C ALA A 190 -29.34 -43.58 -37.23
N GLU A 191 -28.89 -43.46 -38.47
CA GLU A 191 -27.55 -42.95 -38.83
C GLU A 191 -27.41 -41.42 -38.64
N LYS A 192 -28.47 -40.64 -38.92
CA LYS A 192 -28.54 -39.21 -38.51
C LYS A 192 -28.63 -39.03 -37.01
N ALA A 193 -29.16 -40.01 -36.27
CA ALA A 193 -29.23 -39.90 -34.82
C ALA A 193 -27.83 -39.96 -34.21
N ASP A 194 -26.91 -40.75 -34.76
CA ASP A 194 -25.52 -40.83 -34.28
C ASP A 194 -24.74 -39.54 -34.55
N ILE A 195 -24.91 -38.92 -35.73
CA ILE A 195 -24.35 -37.60 -36.03
C ILE A 195 -24.94 -36.55 -35.07
N GLN A 196 -26.27 -36.51 -34.92
CA GLN A 196 -26.93 -35.56 -34.03
C GLN A 196 -26.47 -35.71 -32.59
N LEU A 197 -26.35 -36.94 -32.08
CA LEU A 197 -25.83 -37.20 -30.73
C LEU A 197 -24.36 -36.76 -30.56
N ALA A 198 -23.55 -36.86 -31.62
CA ALA A 198 -22.18 -36.37 -31.60
C ALA A 198 -22.12 -34.83 -31.60
N GLU A 199 -22.97 -34.18 -32.39
CA GLU A 199 -23.13 -32.71 -32.43
C GLU A 199 -23.64 -32.16 -31.09
N ASP A 200 -24.69 -32.76 -30.51
CA ASP A 200 -25.24 -32.37 -29.21
C ASP A 200 -24.16 -32.48 -28.11
N LYS A 201 -23.31 -33.52 -28.18
CA LYS A 201 -22.19 -33.68 -27.24
C LYS A 201 -21.12 -32.61 -27.44
N LEU A 202 -20.80 -32.26 -28.69
CA LEU A 202 -19.87 -31.17 -28.98
C LEU A 202 -20.40 -29.84 -28.43
N GLU A 203 -21.69 -29.54 -28.67
CA GLU A 203 -22.34 -28.34 -28.15
C GLU A 203 -22.30 -28.28 -26.62
N GLN A 204 -22.55 -29.41 -25.94
CA GLN A 204 -22.44 -29.50 -24.48
C GLN A 204 -21.02 -29.22 -23.97
N GLU A 205 -19.99 -29.78 -24.61
CA GLU A 205 -18.59 -29.54 -24.19
C GLU A 205 -18.14 -28.10 -24.50
N GLN A 206 -18.63 -27.49 -25.58
CA GLN A 206 -18.41 -26.08 -25.90
C GLN A 206 -19.12 -25.16 -24.90
N ALA A 207 -20.35 -25.49 -24.49
CA ALA A 207 -21.08 -24.74 -23.47
C ALA A 207 -20.34 -24.74 -22.12
N LYS A 208 -19.84 -25.91 -21.69
CA LYS A 208 -19.00 -26.03 -20.48
C LYS A 208 -17.70 -25.24 -20.58
N LEU A 209 -17.05 -25.21 -21.75
CA LEU A 209 -15.86 -24.40 -21.96
C LEU A 209 -16.19 -22.91 -21.77
N LYS A 210 -17.29 -22.44 -22.36
CA LYS A 210 -17.75 -21.06 -22.23
C LYS A 210 -18.15 -20.69 -20.80
N GLU A 211 -18.79 -21.59 -20.07
CA GLU A 211 -19.08 -21.40 -18.64
C GLU A 211 -17.80 -21.22 -17.83
N LEU A 212 -16.76 -22.00 -18.12
CA LEU A 212 -15.45 -21.89 -17.48
C LEU A 212 -14.74 -20.56 -17.82
N GLU A 213 -14.91 -20.05 -19.05
CA GLU A 213 -14.46 -18.72 -19.46
C GLU A 213 -15.14 -17.61 -18.66
N ILE A 214 -16.47 -17.68 -18.50
CA ILE A 214 -17.26 -16.73 -17.71
C ILE A 214 -16.86 -16.78 -16.22
N GLU A 215 -16.64 -17.97 -15.66
CA GLU A 215 -16.18 -18.13 -14.27
C GLU A 215 -14.80 -17.48 -14.07
N PHE A 216 -13.87 -17.69 -15.01
CA PHE A 216 -12.54 -17.10 -14.95
C PHE A 216 -12.59 -15.56 -15.04
N ASP A 217 -13.31 -15.01 -16.02
CA ASP A 217 -13.42 -13.56 -16.20
C ASP A 217 -14.06 -12.89 -14.96
N ALA A 218 -15.07 -13.53 -14.37
CA ALA A 218 -15.69 -13.05 -13.14
C ALA A 218 -14.78 -13.14 -11.91
N GLU A 219 -13.88 -14.12 -11.83
CA GLU A 219 -12.85 -14.17 -10.77
C GLU A 219 -11.76 -13.10 -11.00
N VAL A 220 -11.37 -12.81 -12.25
CA VAL A 220 -10.40 -11.74 -12.58
C VAL A 220 -10.96 -10.35 -12.28
N GLU A 221 -12.20 -10.05 -12.69
CA GLU A 221 -12.82 -8.74 -12.48
C GLU A 221 -12.90 -8.38 -10.99
N LYS A 222 -13.16 -9.36 -10.12
CA LYS A 222 -13.15 -9.18 -8.66
C LYS A 222 -11.78 -8.78 -8.12
N LEU A 223 -10.69 -9.21 -8.75
CA LEU A 223 -9.33 -8.83 -8.36
C LEU A 223 -8.98 -7.42 -8.86
N GLU A 224 -9.42 -7.05 -10.06
CA GLU A 224 -9.16 -5.73 -10.65
C GLU A 224 -9.92 -4.59 -9.95
N GLN A 225 -11.14 -4.83 -9.45
CA GLN A 225 -11.96 -3.82 -8.75
C GLN A 225 -11.36 -3.33 -7.42
N ARG A 226 -10.24 -3.90 -6.94
CA ARG A 226 -9.63 -3.55 -5.64
C ARG A 226 -8.73 -2.30 -5.66
N ILE A 227 -8.57 -1.60 -6.79
CA ILE A 227 -7.57 -0.51 -6.90
C ILE A 227 -8.22 0.83 -7.23
N ALA A 228 -8.48 1.64 -6.20
CA ALA A 228 -8.59 3.09 -6.34
C ALA A 228 -7.53 3.74 -5.43
N PRO A 229 -6.47 4.39 -5.97
CA PRO A 229 -5.43 5.01 -5.15
C PRO A 229 -5.98 6.01 -4.12
N ASP A 230 -7.04 6.71 -4.49
CA ASP A 230 -7.69 7.72 -3.64
C ASP A 230 -8.58 7.10 -2.55
N SER A 231 -8.90 5.79 -2.65
CA SER A 231 -9.62 5.08 -1.59
C SER A 231 -8.70 4.49 -0.53
N ILE A 232 -7.37 4.55 -0.72
CA ILE A 232 -6.42 4.05 0.28
C ILE A 232 -6.49 4.97 1.50
N LYS A 233 -6.90 4.40 2.65
CA LYS A 233 -6.93 5.11 3.91
C LYS A 233 -5.56 5.00 4.57
N LEU A 234 -4.86 6.13 4.64
CA LEU A 234 -3.59 6.23 5.38
C LEU A 234 -3.87 6.83 6.74
N GLU A 235 -3.27 6.25 7.77
CA GLU A 235 -3.42 6.70 9.15
C GLU A 235 -2.08 7.12 9.72
N GLU A 236 -2.09 8.13 10.60
CA GLU A 236 -0.89 8.53 11.34
C GLU A 236 -0.56 7.47 12.39
N TYR A 237 0.69 7.03 12.39
CA TYR A 237 1.23 6.05 13.31
C TYR A 237 2.42 6.66 14.08
N PRO A 238 2.18 7.29 15.24
CA PRO A 238 3.24 7.92 16.02
C PRO A 238 4.09 6.88 16.74
N ILE A 239 5.40 6.88 16.50
CA ILE A 239 6.36 6.03 17.21
C ILE A 239 7.06 6.85 18.31
N ARG A 240 7.03 6.33 19.53
CA ARG A 240 7.78 6.89 20.67
C ARG A 240 9.16 6.26 20.78
N PRO A 241 10.18 7.02 21.22
CA PRO A 241 11.48 6.44 21.53
C PRO A 241 11.38 5.46 22.70
N ARG A 242 12.25 4.45 22.73
CA ARG A 242 12.39 3.60 23.92
C ARG A 242 13.17 4.37 24.99
N LYS A 243 12.85 4.14 26.27
CA LYS A 243 13.61 4.76 27.38
C LYS A 243 15.12 4.47 27.35
N SER A 244 15.52 3.32 26.81
CA SER A 244 16.92 2.94 26.61
C SER A 244 17.64 3.77 25.55
N ASP A 245 16.89 4.37 24.63
CA ASP A 245 17.41 5.06 23.45
C ASP A 245 17.36 6.59 23.64
N ILE A 246 17.04 7.05 24.86
CA ILE A 246 17.04 8.47 25.21
C ILE A 246 18.33 8.77 25.99
N ASN A 247 19.17 9.59 25.38
CA ASN A 247 20.35 10.15 26.05
C ASN A 247 20.16 11.66 26.24
N VAL A 248 20.00 12.10 27.49
CA VAL A 248 20.06 13.53 27.81
C VAL A 248 21.53 13.84 28.05
N ALA A 249 22.14 14.70 27.23
CA ALA A 249 23.56 15.07 27.39
C ALA A 249 23.74 16.00 28.59
N ASP A 250 23.06 17.14 28.58
CA ASP A 250 23.12 18.15 29.65
C ASP A 250 21.76 18.82 29.89
N VAL A 251 21.62 19.45 31.05
CA VAL A 251 20.54 20.39 31.37
C VAL A 251 21.20 21.61 32.00
N ALA A 252 21.11 22.74 31.33
CA ALA A 252 21.79 23.97 31.71
C ALA A 252 20.80 25.14 31.83
N LEU A 253 21.20 26.13 32.61
CA LEU A 253 20.55 27.44 32.65
C LEU A 253 21.21 28.33 31.60
N LEU A 254 20.40 29.04 30.83
CA LEU A 254 20.84 29.96 29.80
C LEU A 254 20.26 31.34 30.09
N TRP A 255 21.08 32.38 29.91
CA TRP A 255 20.58 33.75 29.79
C TRP A 255 20.50 34.09 28.31
N MET A 256 19.29 34.40 27.86
CA MET A 256 19.05 34.85 26.49
C MET A 256 19.33 36.36 26.38
N PRO A 257 20.13 36.82 25.41
CA PRO A 257 20.49 38.23 25.31
C PRO A 257 19.34 39.06 24.74
N PHE A 258 18.97 40.14 25.43
CA PHE A 258 17.95 41.09 24.98
C PHE A 258 18.49 42.52 25.06
N ALA A 259 18.20 43.33 24.03
CA ALA A 259 18.30 44.77 24.14
C ALA A 259 17.05 45.30 24.87
N ILE A 260 17.26 46.11 25.90
CA ILE A 260 16.18 46.81 26.60
C ILE A 260 16.17 48.25 26.10
N HIS A 261 15.13 48.60 25.36
CA HIS A 261 14.90 49.94 24.83
C HIS A 261 14.48 50.90 25.94
N ALA A 262 14.63 52.22 25.71
CA ALA A 262 14.30 53.24 26.71
C ALA A 262 12.83 53.24 27.17
N ASN A 263 11.92 52.68 26.36
CA ASN A 263 10.51 52.48 26.69
C ASN A 263 10.23 51.17 27.46
N GLY A 264 11.27 50.39 27.80
CA GLY A 264 11.16 49.10 28.47
C GLY A 264 10.89 47.91 27.54
N ALA A 265 10.79 48.13 26.22
CA ALA A 265 10.61 47.04 25.26
C ALA A 265 11.87 46.17 25.20
N LYS A 266 11.67 44.84 25.16
CA LYS A 266 12.75 43.87 24.97
C LYS A 266 12.82 43.47 23.50
N GLU A 267 14.00 43.53 22.92
CA GLU A 267 14.30 43.03 21.58
C GLU A 267 15.32 41.89 21.71
N ALA A 268 15.01 40.71 21.17
CA ALA A 268 15.91 39.56 21.21
C ALA A 268 17.16 39.85 20.37
N LEU A 269 18.34 39.62 20.94
CA LEU A 269 19.63 39.74 20.26
C LEU A 269 20.19 38.38 19.83
N PHE A 270 19.33 37.36 19.81
CA PHE A 270 19.64 36.01 19.35
C PHE A 270 18.60 35.59 18.30
N THR A 271 18.98 34.62 17.48
CA THR A 271 18.05 33.94 16.57
C THR A 271 18.12 32.46 16.92
N ILE A 272 16.97 31.81 17.05
CA ILE A 272 16.92 30.35 17.10
C ILE A 272 16.47 29.92 15.71
N ASN A 273 17.37 29.30 14.95
CA ASN A 273 17.01 28.76 13.64
C ASN A 273 16.14 27.51 13.86
N GLU A 274 14.98 27.46 13.21
CA GLU A 274 14.12 26.27 13.15
C GLU A 274 14.66 25.20 12.19
#